data_AF-A0A2K8YYN3-F1
#
_entry.id   AF-A0A2K8YYN3-F1
#
_cell.length_a   1.000
_cell.length_b   1.000
_cell.length_c   1.000
_cell.angle_alpha   90.00
_cell.angle_beta   90.00
_cell.angle_gamma   90.00
#
_symmetry.space_group_name_H-M   'P 1'
#
loop_
_entity.id
_entity.type
_entity.pdbx_description
1 polymer ?
#
loop_
_entity_poly.entity_id
_entity_poly.type
_entity_poly.pdbx_seq_one_letter_code
_entity_poly.pdbx_strand_id
1 'polypeptide(L)'
;MITILRICLVYCLLSLTTSTFAQTVYAGESTIDKAKLSGLYLTIQGDGKQIEKDWETQLQTYGRSTSSRGTYRVTNANIPAISSEPINLVSTVKSSRTSATIFTSFDLGNGTFVTPGGTGYAAAEDLFKSFANKTLYGQEVKTAESGFDDAQKNHQKMVRNGERLQREIEQNAKEKERLLKRIDENAKELEQLNKDIATNKTDQEKALIELDSRKSNVEAVKLKKSN
;
A
#
# COMPACT_ATOMS: atom_id res chain seq x y z
N MET A 1 -5.23 29.10 -15.14
CA MET A 1 -3.92 29.11 -14.45
C MET A 1 -3.99 29.71 -13.04
N ILE A 2 -4.53 30.92 -12.87
CA ILE A 2 -4.61 31.62 -11.56
C ILE A 2 -5.43 30.84 -10.51
N THR A 3 -6.49 30.13 -10.93
CA THR A 3 -7.33 29.30 -10.05
C THR A 3 -6.62 28.04 -9.57
N ILE A 4 -5.83 27.38 -10.41
CA ILE A 4 -5.05 26.19 -10.03
C ILE A 4 -3.93 26.58 -9.07
N LEU A 5 -3.25 27.71 -9.33
CA LEU A 5 -2.20 28.24 -8.44
C LEU A 5 -2.75 28.57 -7.04
N ARG A 6 -3.96 29.15 -6.95
CA ARG A 6 -4.63 29.45 -5.67
C ARG A 6 -5.05 28.18 -4.92
N ILE A 7 -5.51 27.15 -5.61
CA ILE A 7 -5.88 25.87 -5.00
C ILE A 7 -4.63 25.16 -4.45
N CYS A 8 -3.51 25.17 -5.19
CA CYS A 8 -2.23 24.65 -4.70
C CYS A 8 -1.71 25.42 -3.48
N LEU A 9 -1.85 26.75 -3.46
CA LEU A 9 -1.42 27.60 -2.33
C LEU A 9 -2.25 27.34 -1.06
N VAL A 10 -3.56 27.12 -1.20
CA VAL A 10 -4.45 26.75 -0.07
C VAL A 10 -4.12 25.36 0.46
N TYR A 11 -3.82 24.37 -0.39
CA TYR A 11 -3.39 23.05 0.04
C TYR A 11 -2.03 23.06 0.76
N CYS A 12 -1.12 23.95 0.35
CA CYS A 12 0.20 24.12 0.96
C CYS A 12 0.14 24.85 2.32
N LEU A 13 -0.82 25.76 2.52
CA LEU A 13 -1.07 26.39 3.82
C LEU A 13 -1.79 25.45 4.83
N LEU A 14 -2.61 24.50 4.35
CA LEU A 14 -3.30 23.52 5.19
C LEU A 14 -2.40 22.38 5.69
N SER A 15 -1.23 22.16 5.06
CA SER A 15 -0.24 21.18 5.53
C SER A 15 0.63 21.65 6.70
N LEU A 16 0.48 22.90 7.18
CA LEU A 16 1.29 23.48 8.25
C LEU A 16 0.64 23.40 9.65
N THR A 17 -0.53 22.76 9.80
CA THR A 17 -1.11 22.50 11.12
C THR A 17 -0.54 21.22 11.72
N THR A 18 0.78 21.17 11.94
CA THR A 18 1.34 20.19 12.86
C THR A 18 1.07 20.71 14.27
N SER A 19 0.08 20.13 14.95
CA SER A 19 -0.11 20.30 16.38
C SER A 19 1.23 20.03 17.08
N THR A 20 1.88 21.07 17.60
CA THR A 20 3.03 20.92 18.48
C THR A 20 2.52 20.36 19.79
N PHE A 21 2.40 19.03 19.87
CA PHE A 21 2.24 18.35 21.15
C PHE A 21 3.54 18.54 21.91
N ALA A 22 3.55 19.50 22.84
CA ALA A 22 4.67 19.69 23.75
C ALA A 22 4.86 18.41 24.57
N GLN A 23 5.86 17.60 24.18
CA GLN A 23 6.31 16.46 24.98
C GLN A 23 6.87 17.03 26.27
N THR A 24 6.09 16.96 27.33
CA THR A 24 6.46 17.55 28.60
C THR A 24 7.18 16.48 29.41
N VAL A 25 8.47 16.71 29.66
CA VAL A 25 9.20 15.97 30.69
C VAL A 25 8.80 16.57 32.04
N TYR A 26 8.35 15.74 32.98
CA TYR A 26 7.96 16.23 34.30
C TYR A 26 8.50 15.32 35.40
N ALA A 27 8.80 15.89 36.55
CA ALA A 27 9.27 15.12 37.70
C ALA A 27 8.11 14.46 38.44
N GLY A 28 8.39 13.32 39.06
CA GLY A 28 7.45 12.61 39.91
C GLY A 28 8.13 11.45 40.62
N GLU A 29 7.31 10.64 41.28
CA GLU A 29 7.79 9.47 42.00
C GLU A 29 7.09 8.21 41.51
N SER A 30 7.83 7.09 41.52
CA SER A 30 7.27 5.78 41.21
C SER A 30 7.69 4.75 42.24
N THR A 31 6.77 3.86 42.60
CA THR A 31 7.06 2.74 43.49
C THR A 31 7.50 1.54 42.65
N ILE A 32 8.77 1.16 42.78
CA ILE A 32 9.39 0.02 42.08
C ILE A 32 9.99 -0.90 43.13
N ASP A 33 9.62 -2.18 43.11
CA ASP A 33 10.06 -3.20 44.09
C ASP A 33 9.94 -2.75 45.56
N LYS A 34 8.81 -2.11 45.89
CA LYS A 34 8.48 -1.56 47.21
C LYS A 34 9.34 -0.37 47.66
N ALA A 35 10.24 0.13 46.81
CA ALA A 35 10.96 1.37 47.03
C ALA A 35 10.31 2.53 46.27
N LYS A 36 10.18 3.70 46.91
CA LYS A 36 9.70 4.92 46.27
C LYS A 36 10.89 5.66 45.68
N LEU A 37 10.92 5.81 44.37
CA LEU A 37 12.01 6.44 43.64
C LEU A 37 11.57 7.78 43.05
N SER A 38 12.39 8.81 43.22
CA SER A 38 12.23 10.09 42.52
C SER A 38 12.82 9.98 41.12
N GLY A 39 12.14 10.57 40.14
CA GLY A 39 12.58 10.53 38.75
C GLY A 39 11.77 11.42 37.82
N LEU A 40 11.94 11.18 36.53
CA LEU A 40 11.32 11.93 35.46
C LEU A 40 10.38 11.05 34.65
N TYR A 41 9.31 11.66 34.16
CA TYR A 41 8.32 11.08 33.28
C TYR A 41 8.39 11.73 31.90
N LEU A 42 8.12 10.93 30.87
CA LEU A 42 7.87 11.37 29.51
C LEU A 42 6.77 10.52 28.90
N THR A 43 5.84 11.18 28.22
CA THR A 43 4.84 10.50 27.41
C THR A 43 5.07 10.83 25.94
N ILE A 44 5.22 9.80 25.12
CA ILE A 44 5.37 9.90 23.66
C ILE A 44 4.11 9.32 23.01
N GLN A 45 3.55 10.01 22.02
CA GLN A 45 2.45 9.50 21.20
C GLN A 45 3.00 8.67 20.04
N GLY A 46 2.24 7.65 19.61
CA GLY A 46 2.64 6.76 18.51
C GLY A 46 2.54 5.28 18.87
N ASP A 47 3.25 4.43 18.13
CA ASP A 47 3.25 2.99 18.40
C ASP A 47 3.99 2.70 19.71
N GLY A 48 3.23 2.47 20.79
CA GLY A 48 3.79 2.25 22.12
C GLY A 48 4.72 1.05 22.23
N LYS A 49 4.53 0.00 21.42
CA LYS A 49 5.44 -1.16 21.40
C LYS A 49 6.78 -0.80 20.76
N GLN A 50 6.74 -0.01 19.69
CA GLN A 50 7.96 0.48 19.05
C GLN A 50 8.70 1.43 19.99
N ILE A 51 7.99 2.35 20.66
CA ILE A 51 8.60 3.28 21.62
C ILE A 51 9.28 2.52 22.77
N GLU A 52 8.65 1.47 23.31
CA GLU A 52 9.24 0.62 24.35
C GLU A 52 10.54 -0.05 23.88
N LYS A 53 10.54 -0.60 22.65
CA LYS A 53 11.72 -1.21 22.05
C LYS A 53 12.84 -0.19 21.78
N ASP A 54 12.49 1.00 21.31
CA ASP A 54 13.45 2.08 21.09
C ASP A 54 14.07 2.53 22.42
N TRP A 55 13.27 2.59 23.48
CA TRP A 55 13.74 2.94 24.81
C TRP A 55 14.69 1.88 25.37
N GLU A 56 14.36 0.60 25.24
CA GLU A 56 15.25 -0.49 25.62
C GLU A 56 16.61 -0.40 24.88
N THR A 57 16.56 -0.11 23.58
CA THR A 57 17.77 0.09 22.76
C THR A 57 18.57 1.31 23.24
N GLN A 58 17.90 2.40 23.61
CA GLN A 58 18.54 3.58 24.18
C GLN A 58 19.25 3.25 25.50
N LEU A 59 18.61 2.50 26.40
CA LEU A 59 19.19 2.11 27.68
C LEU A 59 20.46 1.26 27.52
N GLN A 60 20.51 0.40 26.50
CA GLN A 60 21.69 -0.41 26.19
C GLN A 60 22.91 0.44 25.80
N THR A 61 22.71 1.69 25.34
CA THR A 61 23.82 2.62 25.05
C THR A 61 24.50 3.15 26.31
N TYR A 62 23.81 3.12 27.45
CA TYR A 62 24.35 3.60 28.73
C TYR A 62 25.05 2.49 29.52
N GLY A 63 24.86 1.23 29.14
CA GLY A 63 25.47 0.08 29.80
C GLY A 63 24.63 -1.19 29.65
N ARG A 64 24.98 -2.23 30.42
CA ARG A 64 24.24 -3.49 30.41
C ARG A 64 22.85 -3.28 31.01
N SER A 65 21.84 -3.28 30.15
CA SER A 65 20.43 -3.24 30.55
C SER A 65 19.94 -4.63 30.97
N THR A 66 19.20 -4.69 32.08
CA THR A 66 18.47 -5.87 32.53
C THR A 66 16.99 -5.52 32.67
N SER A 67 16.11 -6.42 32.25
CA SER A 67 14.66 -6.22 32.30
C SER A 67 14.00 -7.28 33.17
N SER A 68 13.12 -6.87 34.08
CA SER A 68 12.26 -7.78 34.84
C SER A 68 10.90 -7.14 35.07
N ARG A 69 9.81 -7.83 34.70
CA ARG A 69 8.42 -7.39 34.90
C ARG A 69 8.14 -5.95 34.44
N GLY A 70 8.67 -5.54 33.28
CA GLY A 70 8.48 -4.18 32.73
C GLY A 70 9.31 -3.09 33.42
N THR A 71 10.25 -3.49 34.29
CA THR A 71 11.25 -2.60 34.89
C THR A 71 12.61 -2.86 34.27
N TYR A 72 13.24 -1.83 33.75
CA TYR A 72 14.59 -1.82 33.21
C TYR A 72 15.57 -1.28 34.25
N ARG A 73 16.75 -1.89 34.32
CA ARG A 73 17.84 -1.47 35.18
C ARG A 73 19.15 -1.46 34.43
N VAL A 74 19.87 -0.36 34.54
CA VAL A 74 21.24 -0.22 34.07
C VAL A 74 22.09 0.16 35.29
N THR A 75 22.83 -0.82 35.80
CA THR A 75 23.80 -0.59 36.89
C THR A 75 25.09 -0.04 36.32
N ASN A 76 25.72 0.92 37.00
CA ASN A 76 26.92 1.61 36.49
C ASN A 76 26.70 2.21 35.09
N ALA A 77 25.54 2.84 34.88
CA ALA A 77 25.21 3.53 33.65
C ALA A 77 26.20 4.68 33.44
N ASN A 78 26.84 4.70 32.27
CA ASN A 78 27.73 5.77 31.85
C ASN A 78 26.94 6.83 31.09
N ILE A 79 26.56 7.91 31.77
CA ILE A 79 25.86 9.05 31.18
C ILE A 79 26.59 10.34 31.57
N PRO A 80 27.72 10.67 30.89
CA PRO A 80 28.59 11.79 31.26
C PRO A 80 27.88 13.14 31.34
N ALA A 81 26.81 13.33 30.56
CA ALA A 81 26.01 14.55 30.58
C ALA A 81 25.26 14.75 31.91
N ILE A 82 24.91 13.66 32.63
CA ILE A 82 24.18 13.71 33.90
C ILE A 82 25.16 13.70 35.09
N SER A 83 26.21 12.89 35.02
CA SER A 83 27.19 12.70 36.10
C SER A 83 28.55 12.31 35.53
N SER A 84 29.64 12.79 36.14
CA SER A 84 31.00 12.36 35.81
C SER A 84 31.33 10.94 36.29
N GLU A 85 30.64 10.48 37.33
CA GLU A 85 30.75 9.12 37.88
C GLU A 85 29.60 8.23 37.35
N PRO A 86 29.82 6.90 37.20
CA PRO A 86 28.74 5.97 36.84
C PRO A 86 27.58 6.01 37.83
N ILE A 87 26.35 6.00 37.29
CA ILE A 87 25.12 6.13 38.07
C ILE A 87 24.24 4.89 37.95
N ASN A 88 23.29 4.70 38.86
CA ASN A 88 22.28 3.65 38.70
C ASN A 88 21.04 4.22 38.03
N LEU A 89 20.55 3.54 37.00
CA LEU A 89 19.34 3.92 36.29
C LEU A 89 18.28 2.84 36.47
N VAL A 90 17.08 3.25 36.89
CA VAL A 90 15.89 2.40 36.94
C VAL A 90 14.79 3.04 36.12
N SER A 91 14.18 2.29 35.22
CA SER A 91 13.13 2.79 34.33
C SER A 91 11.95 1.83 34.23
N THR A 92 10.75 2.35 33.99
CA THR A 92 9.57 1.56 33.64
C THR A 92 8.88 2.16 32.43
N VAL A 93 8.28 1.31 31.62
CA VAL A 93 7.51 1.73 30.44
C VAL A 93 6.08 1.22 30.58
N LYS A 94 5.12 2.14 30.46
CA LYS A 94 3.70 1.81 30.34
C LYS A 94 3.27 2.12 28.91
N SER A 95 3.23 1.09 28.07
CA SER A 95 2.85 1.19 26.67
C SER A 95 1.34 0.95 26.47
N SER A 96 0.77 1.72 25.54
CA SER A 96 -0.56 1.51 24.96
C SER A 96 -0.42 1.37 23.45
N ARG A 97 -1.54 1.20 22.72
CA ARG A 97 -1.49 1.15 21.26
C ARG A 97 -1.05 2.48 20.62
N THR A 98 -1.29 3.60 21.28
CA THR A 98 -1.16 4.95 20.71
C THR A 98 -0.21 5.85 21.48
N SER A 99 0.41 5.36 22.55
CA SER A 99 1.36 6.11 23.35
C SER A 99 2.21 5.20 24.22
N ALA A 100 3.34 5.69 24.72
CA ALA A 100 4.04 5.09 25.85
C ALA A 100 4.44 6.17 26.87
N THR A 101 4.27 5.87 28.15
CA THR A 101 4.75 6.69 29.26
C THR A 101 5.95 6.01 29.90
N ILE A 102 7.09 6.69 29.90
CA ILE A 102 8.35 6.24 30.45
C ILE A 102 8.57 6.97 31.76
N PHE A 103 8.91 6.23 32.81
CA PHE A 103 9.49 6.76 34.04
C PHE A 103 10.96 6.37 34.11
N THR A 104 11.84 7.28 34.51
CA THR A 104 13.24 6.97 34.77
C THR A 104 13.74 7.69 36.01
N SER A 105 14.33 6.93 36.92
CA SER A 105 15.07 7.41 38.07
C SER A 105 16.56 7.29 37.80
N PHE A 106 17.29 8.37 38.05
CA PHE A 106 18.75 8.43 37.98
C PHE A 106 19.28 8.63 39.40
N ASP A 107 19.87 7.58 39.96
CA ASP A 107 20.50 7.58 41.28
C ASP A 107 21.99 7.92 41.13
N LEU A 108 22.34 9.14 41.56
CA LEU A 108 23.70 9.69 41.55
C LEU A 108 24.58 9.08 42.66
N GLY A 109 24.04 8.17 43.48
CA GLY A 109 24.72 7.55 44.61
C GLY A 109 24.31 8.19 45.94
N ASN A 110 24.54 7.46 47.04
CA ASN A 110 24.24 7.89 48.41
C ASN A 110 22.79 8.34 48.63
N GLY A 111 21.84 7.80 47.86
CA GLY A 111 20.41 8.16 47.93
C GLY A 111 20.07 9.52 47.29
N THR A 112 20.98 10.08 46.48
CA THR A 112 20.76 11.33 45.75
C THR A 112 20.21 11.04 44.37
N PHE A 113 19.05 11.59 44.04
CA PHE A 113 18.41 11.41 42.74
C PHE A 113 18.42 12.69 41.93
N VAL A 114 18.43 12.56 40.60
CA VAL A 114 18.16 13.68 39.70
C VAL A 114 16.73 14.17 39.94
N THR A 115 16.61 15.43 40.35
CA THR A 115 15.34 16.10 40.68
C THR A 115 15.35 17.53 40.12
N PRO A 116 14.18 18.18 39.92
CA PRO A 116 14.10 19.54 39.37
C PRO A 116 15.01 20.53 40.11
N GLY A 117 15.83 21.27 39.35
CA GLY A 117 16.77 22.25 39.89
C GLY A 117 18.04 21.66 40.51
N GLY A 118 18.15 20.33 40.59
CA GLY A 118 19.34 19.63 41.08
C GLY A 118 20.36 19.29 39.98
N THR A 119 21.47 18.69 40.40
CA THR A 119 22.54 18.23 39.50
C THR A 119 22.00 17.24 38.47
N GLY A 120 22.38 17.42 37.20
CA GLY A 120 22.04 16.51 36.11
C GLY A 120 20.60 16.63 35.59
N TYR A 121 19.74 17.48 36.17
CA TYR A 121 18.34 17.62 35.77
C TYR A 121 18.17 18.08 34.32
N ALA A 122 18.83 19.18 33.94
CA ALA A 122 18.74 19.71 32.57
C ALA A 122 19.23 18.67 31.54
N ALA A 123 20.32 17.97 31.84
CA ALA A 123 20.84 16.92 30.97
C ALA A 123 19.91 15.71 30.87
N ALA A 124 19.27 15.31 31.97
CA ALA A 124 18.26 14.26 31.95
C ALA A 124 17.03 14.69 31.15
N GLU A 125 16.58 15.95 31.29
CA GLU A 125 15.49 16.50 30.49
C GLU A 125 15.82 16.49 28.98
N ASP A 126 17.01 16.94 28.62
CA ASP A 126 17.49 16.95 27.23
C ASP A 126 17.65 15.55 26.65
N LEU A 127 18.09 14.57 27.45
CA LEU A 127 18.14 13.15 27.06
C LEU A 127 16.75 12.66 26.67
N PHE A 128 15.75 12.94 27.51
CA PHE A 128 14.36 12.55 27.26
C PHE A 128 13.79 13.23 26.01
N LYS A 129 14.01 14.55 25.84
CA LYS A 129 13.59 15.29 24.64
C LYS A 129 14.26 14.75 23.38
N SER A 130 15.56 14.46 23.45
CA SER A 130 16.33 13.91 22.33
C SER A 130 15.84 12.52 21.92
N PHE A 131 15.59 11.66 22.92
CA PHE A 131 14.99 10.34 22.68
C PHE A 131 13.63 10.46 22.00
N ALA A 132 12.76 11.32 22.52
CA ALA A 132 11.43 11.51 22.00
C ALA A 132 11.43 12.02 20.55
N ASN A 133 12.27 13.01 20.24
CA ASN A 133 12.46 13.52 18.89
C ASN A 133 12.95 12.43 17.93
N LYS A 134 13.95 11.64 18.33
CA LYS A 134 14.50 10.55 17.52
C LYS A 134 13.44 9.48 17.23
N THR A 135 12.69 9.07 18.25
CA THR A 135 11.65 8.04 18.12
C THR A 135 10.47 8.51 17.29
N LEU A 136 10.03 9.76 17.44
CA LEU A 136 8.94 10.31 16.62
C LEU A 136 9.36 10.45 15.16
N TYR A 137 10.55 11.00 14.91
CA TYR A 137 11.10 11.08 13.57
C TYR A 137 11.23 9.70 12.92
N GLY A 138 11.72 8.70 13.65
CA GLY A 138 11.79 7.31 13.17
C GLY A 138 10.42 6.72 12.81
N GLN A 139 9.38 7.04 13.59
CA GLN A 139 8.01 6.64 13.27
C GLN A 139 7.48 7.33 12.02
N GLU A 140 7.70 8.63 11.86
CA GLU A 140 7.30 9.38 10.67
C GLU A 140 7.97 8.83 9.41
N VAL A 141 9.28 8.56 9.47
CA VAL A 141 10.03 7.94 8.37
C VAL A 141 9.43 6.58 8.01
N LYS A 142 9.19 5.71 8.99
CA LYS A 142 8.60 4.38 8.76
C LYS A 142 7.21 4.46 8.14
N THR A 143 6.37 5.41 8.57
CA THR A 143 5.06 5.65 7.97
C THR A 143 5.19 6.13 6.53
N ALA A 144 6.11 7.05 6.25
CA ALA A 144 6.36 7.54 4.90
C ALA A 144 6.89 6.43 3.96
N GLU A 145 7.85 5.62 4.43
CA GLU A 145 8.39 4.47 3.69
C GLU A 145 7.31 3.44 3.37
N SER A 146 6.48 3.06 4.36
CA SER A 146 5.37 2.14 4.13
C SER A 146 4.36 2.70 3.12
N GLY A 147 4.04 3.99 3.20
CA GLY A 147 3.16 4.66 2.24
C GLY A 147 3.75 4.68 0.83
N PHE A 148 5.06 4.90 0.71
CA PHE A 148 5.77 4.84 -0.56
C PHE A 148 5.76 3.42 -1.17
N ASP A 149 6.04 2.40 -0.37
CA ASP A 149 6.04 1.00 -0.82
C ASP A 149 4.66 0.57 -1.34
N ASP A 150 3.59 0.98 -0.66
CA ASP A 150 2.23 0.69 -1.09
C ASP A 150 1.87 1.44 -2.38
N ALA A 151 2.28 2.70 -2.51
CA ALA A 151 2.12 3.46 -3.75
C ALA A 151 2.88 2.82 -4.91
N GLN A 152 4.11 2.36 -4.68
CA GLN A 152 4.93 1.66 -5.68
C GLN A 152 4.26 0.35 -6.13
N LYS A 153 3.78 -0.48 -5.20
CA LYS A 153 3.05 -1.72 -5.53
C LYS A 153 1.79 -1.44 -6.34
N ASN A 154 1.03 -0.40 -5.97
CA ASN A 154 -0.18 -0.01 -6.70
C ASN A 154 0.15 0.47 -8.12
N HIS A 155 1.21 1.27 -8.27
CA HIS A 155 1.68 1.70 -9.58
C HIS A 155 2.07 0.51 -10.48
N GLN A 156 2.85 -0.45 -9.95
CA GLN A 156 3.22 -1.65 -10.69
C GLN A 156 2.01 -2.49 -11.14
N LYS A 157 0.98 -2.61 -10.28
CA LYS A 157 -0.29 -3.28 -10.67
C LYS A 157 -1.00 -2.54 -11.80
N MET A 158 -1.04 -1.20 -11.74
CA MET A 158 -1.64 -0.39 -12.80
C MET A 158 -0.90 -0.54 -14.13
N VAL A 159 0.43 -0.53 -14.11
CA VAL A 159 1.26 -0.76 -15.31
C VAL A 159 0.95 -2.12 -15.95
N ARG A 160 0.97 -3.20 -15.16
CA ARG A 160 0.65 -4.56 -15.66
C ARG A 160 -0.78 -4.65 -16.23
N ASN A 161 -1.74 -3.99 -15.60
CA ASN A 161 -3.11 -3.92 -16.10
C ASN A 161 -3.19 -3.13 -17.42
N GLY A 162 -2.47 -2.01 -17.54
CA GLY A 162 -2.36 -1.25 -18.77
C GLY A 162 -1.79 -2.07 -19.92
N GLU A 163 -0.70 -2.79 -19.69
CA GLU A 163 -0.08 -3.69 -20.68
C GLU A 163 -1.02 -4.82 -21.09
N ARG A 164 -1.78 -5.40 -20.15
CA ARG A 164 -2.79 -6.43 -20.46
C ARG A 164 -3.89 -5.87 -21.36
N LEU A 165 -4.43 -4.70 -21.02
CA LEU A 165 -5.48 -4.04 -21.82
C LEU A 165 -4.98 -3.71 -23.23
N GLN A 166 -3.73 -3.25 -23.36
CA GLN A 166 -3.12 -2.98 -24.66
C GLN A 166 -3.07 -4.25 -25.53
N ARG A 167 -2.64 -5.38 -24.96
CA ARG A 167 -2.63 -6.67 -25.67
C ARG A 167 -4.03 -7.13 -26.07
N GLU A 168 -5.02 -6.97 -25.20
CA GLU A 168 -6.42 -7.32 -25.49
C GLU A 168 -7.01 -6.44 -26.60
N ILE A 169 -6.68 -5.14 -26.62
CA ILE A 169 -7.07 -4.23 -27.70
C ILE A 169 -6.48 -4.69 -29.03
N GLU A 170 -5.19 -5.03 -29.07
CA GLU A 170 -4.53 -5.50 -30.29
C GLU A 170 -5.10 -6.83 -30.79
N GLN A 171 -5.41 -7.76 -29.88
CA GLN A 171 -6.05 -9.03 -30.23
C GLN A 171 -7.46 -8.82 -30.79
N ASN A 172 -8.26 -7.99 -30.13
CA ASN A 172 -9.61 -7.65 -30.60
C ASN A 172 -9.58 -6.94 -31.96
N ALA A 173 -8.61 -6.06 -32.20
CA ALA A 173 -8.45 -5.40 -33.50
C ALA A 173 -8.15 -6.40 -34.63
N LYS A 174 -7.25 -7.37 -34.38
CA LYS A 174 -6.95 -8.45 -35.33
C LYS A 174 -8.15 -9.36 -35.59
N GLU A 175 -8.90 -9.69 -34.54
CA GLU A 175 -10.09 -10.53 -34.68
C GLU A 175 -11.20 -9.80 -35.47
N LYS A 176 -11.38 -8.50 -35.21
CA LYS A 176 -12.28 -7.66 -36.01
C LYS A 176 -11.90 -7.68 -37.49
N GLU A 177 -10.62 -7.55 -37.83
CA GLU A 177 -10.16 -7.61 -39.22
C GLU A 177 -10.47 -8.97 -39.87
N ARG A 178 -10.25 -10.08 -39.15
CA ARG A 178 -10.56 -11.43 -39.63
C ARG A 178 -12.06 -11.63 -39.88
N LEU A 179 -12.89 -11.18 -38.94
CA LEU A 179 -14.35 -11.27 -39.08
C LEU A 179 -14.86 -10.46 -40.27
N LEU A 180 -14.30 -9.27 -40.52
CA LEU A 180 -14.65 -8.46 -41.68
C LEU A 180 -14.29 -9.16 -43.01
N LYS A 181 -13.12 -9.81 -43.09
CA LYS A 181 -12.75 -10.61 -44.28
C LYS A 181 -13.71 -11.76 -44.51
N ARG A 182 -14.09 -12.47 -43.44
CA ARG A 182 -15.04 -13.59 -43.54
C ARG A 182 -16.44 -13.15 -43.96
N ILE A 183 -16.88 -11.96 -43.55
CA ILE A 183 -18.14 -11.36 -44.01
C ILE A 183 -18.08 -11.10 -45.52
N ASP A 184 -16.97 -10.56 -46.04
CA ASP A 184 -16.78 -10.31 -47.47
C ASP A 184 -16.76 -11.61 -48.30
N GLU A 185 -16.06 -12.64 -47.80
CA GLU A 185 -16.05 -13.98 -48.42
C GLU A 185 -17.45 -14.61 -48.47
N ASN A 186 -18.17 -14.59 -47.35
CA ASN A 186 -19.54 -15.11 -47.29
C ASN A 186 -20.49 -14.35 -48.23
N ALA A 187 -20.30 -13.03 -48.40
CA ALA A 187 -21.10 -12.23 -49.31
C ALA A 187 -20.90 -12.63 -50.78
N LYS A 188 -19.64 -12.91 -51.17
CA LYS A 188 -19.30 -13.42 -52.51
C LYS A 188 -19.88 -14.82 -52.76
N GLU A 189 -19.78 -15.71 -51.77
CA GLU A 189 -20.36 -17.05 -51.85
C GLU A 189 -21.88 -16.98 -52.02
N LEU A 190 -22.56 -16.11 -51.26
CA LEU A 190 -24.00 -15.89 -51.39
C LEU A 190 -24.38 -15.38 -52.79
N GLU A 191 -23.60 -14.47 -53.37
CA GLU A 191 -23.82 -13.99 -54.73
C GLU A 191 -23.69 -15.13 -55.76
N GLN A 192 -22.68 -15.99 -55.61
CA GLN A 192 -22.47 -17.13 -56.50
C GLN A 192 -23.61 -18.15 -56.39
N LEU A 193 -24.03 -18.50 -55.18
CA LEU A 193 -25.16 -19.41 -54.96
C LEU A 193 -26.46 -18.88 -55.59
N ASN A 194 -26.70 -17.57 -55.52
CA ASN A 194 -27.85 -16.96 -56.19
C ASN A 194 -27.78 -17.07 -57.73
N LYS A 195 -26.59 -16.90 -58.32
CA LYS A 195 -26.38 -17.12 -59.75
C LYS A 195 -26.62 -18.59 -60.12
N ASP A 196 -26.10 -19.51 -59.33
CA ASP A 196 -26.27 -20.95 -59.55
C ASP A 196 -27.74 -21.37 -59.45
N ILE A 197 -28.49 -20.83 -58.48
CA ILE A 197 -29.94 -21.01 -58.38
C ILE A 197 -30.66 -20.51 -59.64
N ALA A 198 -30.29 -19.33 -60.14
CA ALA A 198 -30.90 -18.75 -61.34
C ALA A 198 -30.62 -19.63 -62.58
N THR A 199 -29.38 -20.05 -62.78
CA THR A 199 -29.00 -20.94 -63.90
C THR A 199 -29.72 -22.28 -63.80
N ASN A 200 -29.74 -22.91 -62.62
CA ASN A 200 -30.42 -24.19 -62.41
C ASN A 200 -31.93 -24.09 -62.73
N LYS A 201 -32.60 -23.00 -62.35
CA LYS A 201 -34.00 -22.77 -62.73
C LYS A 201 -34.19 -22.70 -64.24
N THR A 202 -33.34 -21.95 -64.94
CA THR A 202 -33.38 -21.87 -66.41
C THR A 202 -33.13 -23.23 -67.07
N ASP A 203 -32.22 -24.03 -66.54
CA ASP A 203 -31.93 -25.36 -67.09
C ASP A 203 -33.06 -26.36 -66.81
N GLN A 204 -33.73 -26.28 -65.66
CA GLN A 204 -34.95 -27.05 -65.38
C GLN A 204 -36.07 -26.70 -66.37
N GLU A 205 -36.29 -25.42 -66.66
CA GLU A 205 -37.28 -24.98 -67.65
C GLU A 205 -36.98 -25.53 -69.05
N LYS A 206 -35.71 -25.47 -69.49
CA LYS A 206 -35.28 -26.05 -70.77
C LYS A 206 -35.50 -27.56 -70.83
N ALA A 207 -35.14 -28.26 -69.75
CA ALA A 207 -35.31 -29.71 -69.66
C ALA A 207 -36.79 -30.12 -69.73
N LEU A 208 -37.69 -29.34 -69.11
CA LEU A 208 -39.14 -29.56 -69.21
C LEU A 208 -39.64 -29.39 -70.65
N ILE A 209 -39.24 -28.31 -71.33
CA ILE A 209 -39.60 -28.07 -72.74
C ILE A 209 -39.12 -29.22 -73.64
N GLU A 210 -37.89 -29.70 -73.42
CA GLU A 210 -37.35 -30.83 -74.19
C GLU A 210 -38.12 -32.13 -73.91
N LEU A 211 -38.49 -32.40 -72.66
CA LEU A 211 -39.29 -33.55 -72.28
C LEU A 211 -40.67 -33.51 -72.95
N ASP A 212 -41.36 -32.36 -72.91
CA ASP A 212 -42.66 -32.20 -73.57
C ASP A 212 -42.58 -32.42 -75.09
N SER A 213 -41.52 -31.89 -75.73
CA SER A 213 -41.25 -32.14 -77.16
C SER A 213 -41.04 -33.62 -77.46
N ARG A 214 -40.20 -34.31 -76.66
CA ARG A 214 -39.96 -35.76 -76.81
C ARG A 214 -41.24 -36.57 -76.57
N LYS A 215 -42.06 -36.19 -75.60
CA LYS A 215 -43.35 -36.83 -75.31
C LYS A 215 -44.29 -36.71 -76.51
N SER A 216 -44.42 -35.51 -77.07
CA SER A 216 -45.23 -35.28 -78.28
C SER A 216 -44.75 -36.14 -79.46
N ASN A 217 -43.43 -36.24 -79.67
CA ASN A 217 -42.85 -37.09 -80.71
C ASN A 217 -43.16 -38.58 -80.49
N VAL A 218 -43.05 -39.09 -79.26
CA VAL A 218 -43.39 -40.48 -78.93
C VAL A 218 -44.87 -40.76 -79.18
N GLU A 219 -45.77 -39.84 -78.79
CA GLU A 219 -47.21 -39.97 -79.04
C GLU A 219 -47.53 -39.97 -80.55
N ALA A 220 -46.90 -39.09 -81.33
CA ALA A 220 -47.05 -39.06 -82.78
C ALA A 220 -46.59 -40.38 -83.45
N VAL A 221 -45.49 -40.98 -82.97
CA VAL A 221 -45.00 -42.28 -83.46
C VAL A 221 -45.96 -43.42 -83.08
N LYS A 222 -46.53 -43.39 -81.87
CA LYS A 222 -47.54 -44.38 -81.45
C LYS A 222 -48.79 -44.33 -82.33
N LEU A 223 -49.30 -43.13 -82.64
CA LEU A 223 -50.46 -42.95 -83.52
C LEU A 223 -50.21 -43.48 -84.94
N LYS A 224 -48.98 -43.31 -85.47
CA LYS A 224 -48.58 -43.88 -86.77
C LYS A 224 -48.53 -45.42 -86.79
N LYS A 225 -48.39 -46.08 -85.64
CA LYS A 225 -48.36 -47.55 -85.53
C LYS A 225 -49.76 -48.17 -85.41
N SER A 226 -50.79 -47.36 -85.14
CA SER A 226 -52.18 -47.80 -84.96
C SER A 226 -53.09 -47.58 -86.19
N ASN A 227 -52.52 -47.14 -87.31
CA ASN A 227 -53.12 -47.18 -88.66
C ASN A 227 -52.41 -48.23 -89.51
#